data_AF-C8CMN9-F1
#
_entry.id   AF-C8CMN9-F1
#
_cell.length_a   1.000
_cell.length_b   1.000
_cell.length_c   1.000
_cell.angle_alpha   90.00
_cell.angle_beta   90.00
_cell.angle_gamma   90.00
#
_symmetry.space_group_name_H-M   'P 1'
#
loop_
_entity.id
_entity.type
_entity.pdbx_description
1 polymer ?
#
loop_
_entity_poly.entity_id
_entity_poly.type
_entity_poly.pdbx_seq_one_letter_code
_entity_poly.pdbx_strand_id
1 'polypeptide(L)'
;VGIGEVVVQRKNGEVFPAEASISRLQLSDQVVYTDMLQDISDRQKAEHELQRLNQELETRVKQRTQQLQNQIEQQKQTEQALRESEEMFRHRASPPIP
;
A
#
# COMPACT_ATOMS: atom_id res chain seq x y z
N VAL A 1 -6.99 5.49 34.76
CA VAL A 1 -7.89 5.47 33.59
C VAL A 1 -7.57 4.22 32.82
N GLY A 2 -8.57 3.39 32.51
CA GLY A 2 -8.41 2.27 31.58
C GLY A 2 -8.84 2.72 30.18
N ILE A 3 -8.12 2.31 29.13
CA ILE A 3 -8.44 2.61 27.73
C ILE A 3 -8.40 1.30 26.94
N GLY A 4 -9.35 1.09 26.03
CA GLY A 4 -9.34 -0.05 25.14
C GLY A 4 -10.41 0.02 24.06
N GLU A 5 -10.23 -0.77 23.01
CA GLU A 5 -11.24 -0.95 21.98
C GLU A 5 -12.28 -1.99 22.43
N VAL A 6 -13.55 -1.67 22.19
CA VAL A 6 -14.69 -2.50 22.54
C VAL A 6 -15.70 -2.51 21.40
N VAL A 7 -16.55 -3.53 21.36
CA VAL A 7 -17.68 -3.60 20.44
C VAL A 7 -18.93 -3.18 21.20
N VAL A 8 -19.62 -2.15 20.71
CA VAL A 8 -20.79 -1.56 21.36
C VAL A 8 -22.02 -1.78 20.50
N GLN A 9 -23.15 -2.08 21.14
CA GLN A 9 -24.46 -2.14 20.49
C GLN A 9 -25.30 -0.91 20.87
N ARG A 10 -25.74 -0.16 19.86
CA ARG A 10 -26.69 0.94 20.01
C ARG A 10 -28.08 0.40 20.34
N LYS A 11 -28.95 1.25 20.92
CA LYS A 11 -30.35 0.89 21.23
C LYS A 11 -31.15 0.42 20.01
N ASN A 12 -30.81 0.90 18.82
CA ASN A 12 -31.44 0.48 17.55
C ASN A 12 -30.95 -0.90 17.05
N GLY A 13 -30.02 -1.55 17.77
CA GLY A 13 -29.44 -2.85 17.42
C GLY A 13 -28.15 -2.79 16.61
N GLU A 14 -27.76 -1.61 16.11
CA GLU A 14 -26.52 -1.41 15.35
C GLU A 14 -25.28 -1.67 16.21
N VAL A 15 -24.33 -2.42 15.66
CA VAL A 15 -23.07 -2.76 16.33
C VAL A 15 -21.93 -1.98 15.71
N PHE A 16 -21.13 -1.32 16.53
CA PHE A 16 -20.00 -0.50 16.08
C PHE A 16 -18.78 -0.68 17.00
N PRO A 17 -17.55 -0.60 16.45
CA PRO A 17 -16.35 -0.52 17.26
C PRO A 17 -16.27 0.86 17.94
N ALA A 18 -15.93 0.87 19.22
CA ALA A 18 -15.71 2.09 19.98
C ALA A 18 -14.38 2.01 20.74
N GLU A 19 -13.73 3.16 20.87
CA GLU A 19 -12.67 3.35 21.85
C GLU A 19 -13.32 3.80 23.16
N ALA A 20 -13.12 3.01 24.21
CA ALA A 20 -13.68 3.25 25.52
C ALA A 20 -12.58 3.69 26.49
N SER A 21 -12.86 4.73 27.28
CA SER A 21 -12.04 5.08 28.43
C SER A 21 -12.88 5.17 29.70
N ILE A 22 -12.39 4.59 30.78
CA ILE A 22 -13.05 4.58 32.08
C ILE A 22 -12.15 5.25 33.10
N SER A 23 -12.70 6.24 33.81
CA SER A 23 -12.02 6.93 34.90
C SER A 23 -12.85 6.86 36.18
N ARG A 24 -12.15 6.79 37.33
CA ARG A 24 -12.76 6.81 38.65
C ARG A 24 -12.45 8.17 39.29
N LEU A 25 -13.48 8.86 39.74
CA LEU A 25 -13.43 10.14 40.42
C LEU A 25 -13.95 9.96 41.86
N GLN A 26 -13.20 10.46 42.83
CA GLN A 26 -13.65 10.53 44.23
C GLN A 26 -14.18 11.94 44.48
N LEU A 27 -15.46 12.05 44.84
CA LEU A 27 -16.14 13.30 45.14
C LEU A 27 -16.68 13.21 46.58
N SER A 28 -15.94 13.80 47.51
CA SER A 28 -16.25 13.70 48.96
C SER A 28 -16.46 12.22 49.35
N ASP A 29 -17.66 11.86 49.79
CA ASP A 29 -18.03 10.51 50.25
C ASP A 29 -18.57 9.59 49.12
N GLN A 30 -18.50 10.01 47.85
CA GLN A 30 -18.98 9.24 46.71
C GLN A 30 -17.88 8.90 45.70
N VAL A 31 -18.02 7.73 45.09
CA VAL A 31 -17.22 7.30 43.94
C VAL A 31 -18.06 7.45 42.68
N VAL A 32 -17.58 8.21 41.72
CA VAL A 32 -18.17 8.35 40.39
C VAL A 32 -17.27 7.67 39.37
N TYR A 33 -17.85 6.86 38.50
CA TYR A 33 -17.17 6.36 37.30
C TYR A 33 -17.61 7.19 36.11
N THR A 34 -16.66 7.58 35.27
CA THR A 34 -16.94 8.32 34.05
C THR A 34 -16.38 7.53 32.88
N ASP A 35 -17.30 7.15 32.01
CA ASP A 35 -17.01 6.41 30.78
C ASP A 35 -17.13 7.36 29.59
N MET A 36 -16.16 7.31 28.69
CA MET A 36 -16.23 7.96 27.38
C MET A 36 -16.18 6.86 26.32
N LEU A 37 -17.12 6.92 25.37
CA LEU A 37 -17.20 6.04 24.22
C LEU A 37 -17.08 6.88 22.95
N GLN A 38 -16.04 6.62 22.18
CA GLN A 38 -15.85 7.24 20.87
C GLN A 38 -16.08 6.18 19.80
N ASP A 39 -17.05 6.41 18.91
CA ASP A 39 -17.22 5.57 17.72
C ASP A 39 -15.99 5.71 16.82
N ILE A 40 -15.35 4.58 16.49
CA ILE A 40 -14.15 4.52 15.65
C ILE A 40 -14.41 3.82 14.30
N SER A 41 -15.68 3.62 13.93
CA SER A 41 -16.07 2.96 12.68
C SER A 41 -15.46 3.61 11.46
N ASP A 42 -15.52 4.94 11.37
CA ASP A 42 -15.01 5.68 10.22
C ASP A 42 -13.48 5.65 10.16
N ARG A 43 -12.82 5.69 11.33
CA ARG A 43 -11.35 5.52 11.44
C ARG A 43 -10.93 4.16 10.90
N GLN A 44 -11.54 3.07 11.40
CA GLN A 44 -11.20 1.72 10.96
C GLN A 44 -11.51 1.52 9.46
N LYS A 45 -12.64 2.04 8.95
CA LYS A 45 -12.95 1.98 7.51
C LYS A 45 -11.89 2.68 6.66
N ALA A 46 -11.45 3.86 7.07
CA ALA A 46 -10.40 4.60 6.37
C ALA A 46 -9.05 3.87 6.42
N GLU A 47 -8.68 3.30 7.57
CA GLU A 47 -7.46 2.49 7.72
C GLU A 47 -7.48 1.26 6.81
N HIS A 48 -8.60 0.54 6.77
CA HIS A 48 -8.76 -0.61 5.88
C HIS A 48 -8.68 -0.23 4.40
N GLU A 49 -9.32 0.88 4.00
CA GLU A 49 -9.28 1.33 2.61
C GLU A 49 -7.86 1.80 2.21
N LEU A 50 -7.16 2.50 3.10
CA LEU A 50 -5.75 2.85 2.89
C LEU A 50 -4.87 1.61 2.74
N GLN A 51 -5.06 0.61 3.59
CA GLN A 51 -4.32 -0.65 3.50
C GLN A 51 -4.59 -1.37 2.17
N ARG A 52 -5.85 -1.41 1.73
CA ARG A 52 -6.25 -2.01 0.45
C ARG A 52 -5.61 -1.28 -0.73
N LEU A 53 -5.67 0.06 -0.74
CA LEU A 53 -5.08 0.89 -1.79
C LEU A 53 -3.56 0.74 -1.85
N ASN A 54 -2.88 0.68 -0.70
CA ASN A 54 -1.44 0.48 -0.65
C ASN A 54 -1.03 -0.88 -1.26
N GLN A 55 -1.72 -1.97 -0.91
CA GLN A 55 -1.45 -3.28 -1.50
C GLN A 55 -1.66 -3.31 -3.02
N GLU A 56 -2.71 -2.62 -3.49
CA GLU A 56 -2.99 -2.49 -4.91
C GLU A 56 -1.89 -1.68 -5.64
N LEU A 57 -1.44 -0.57 -5.04
CA LEU A 57 -0.35 0.24 -5.56
C LEU A 57 0.97 -0.53 -5.61
N GLU A 58 1.33 -1.24 -4.54
CA GLU A 58 2.53 -2.08 -4.50
C GLU A 58 2.52 -3.14 -5.61
N THR A 59 1.37 -3.78 -5.82
CA THR A 59 1.19 -4.76 -6.90
C THR A 59 1.39 -4.11 -8.26
N ARG A 60 0.76 -2.94 -8.51
CA ARG A 60 0.90 -2.21 -9.77
C ARG A 60 2.34 -1.75 -10.00
N VAL A 61 3.02 -1.25 -8.97
CA VAL A 61 4.43 -0.85 -9.04
C VAL A 61 5.30 -2.05 -9.41
N LYS A 62 5.13 -3.19 -8.74
CA LYS A 62 5.86 -4.42 -9.06
C LYS A 62 5.65 -4.85 -10.51
N GLN A 63 4.40 -4.87 -10.98
CA GLN A 63 4.06 -5.23 -12.35
C GLN A 63 4.70 -4.28 -13.37
N ARG A 64 4.58 -2.97 -13.14
CA ARG A 64 5.16 -1.95 -14.04
C ARG A 64 6.67 -1.98 -14.07
N THR A 65 7.32 -2.15 -12.91
CA THR A 65 8.76 -2.30 -12.83
C THR A 65 9.23 -3.53 -13.62
N GLN A 66 8.55 -4.67 -13.47
CA GLN A 66 8.89 -5.87 -14.25
C GLN A 66 8.70 -5.66 -15.76
N GLN A 67 7.59 -5.00 -16.16
CA GLN A 67 7.34 -4.68 -17.56
C GLN A 67 8.44 -3.78 -18.14
N LEU A 68 8.82 -2.72 -17.43
CA LEU A 68 9.87 -1.81 -17.87
C LEU A 68 11.23 -2.50 -17.95
N GLN A 69 11.57 -3.36 -16.98
CA GLN A 69 12.80 -4.16 -17.03
C GLN A 69 12.85 -5.05 -18.26
N ASN A 70 11.76 -5.74 -18.57
CA ASN A 70 11.68 -6.59 -19.77
C ASN A 70 11.82 -5.76 -21.06
N GLN A 71 11.21 -4.57 -21.12
CA GLN A 71 11.33 -3.68 -22.27
C GLN A 71 12.75 -3.16 -22.46
N ILE A 72 13.41 -2.74 -21.38
CA ILE A 72 14.80 -2.28 -21.41
C ILE A 72 15.72 -3.40 -21.92
N GLU A 73 15.51 -4.63 -21.43
CA GLU A 73 16.30 -5.79 -21.85
C GLU A 73 16.11 -6.09 -23.35
N GLN A 74 14.87 -6.08 -23.84
CA GLN A 74 14.57 -6.26 -25.27
C GLN A 74 15.20 -5.17 -26.14
N GLN A 75 15.14 -3.91 -25.70
CA GLN A 75 15.76 -2.80 -26.42
C GLN A 75 17.27 -2.97 -26.53
N LYS A 76 17.95 -3.32 -25.43
CA LYS A 76 19.39 -3.59 -25.44
C LYS A 76 19.76 -4.72 -26.39
N GLN A 77 19.01 -5.82 -26.38
CA GLN A 77 19.24 -6.95 -27.28
C GLN A 77 19.05 -6.55 -28.75
N THR A 78 18.02 -5.76 -29.04
CA THR A 78 17.74 -5.28 -30.39
C THR A 78 18.84 -4.32 -30.87
N GLU A 79 19.28 -3.40 -30.02
CA GLU A 79 20.38 -2.47 -30.33
C GLU A 79 21.69 -3.22 -30.59
N GLN A 80 22.01 -4.21 -29.75
CA GLN A 80 23.21 -5.03 -29.92
C GLN A 80 23.16 -5.84 -31.21
N ALA A 81 22.05 -6.53 -31.50
CA ALA A 81 21.89 -7.30 -32.72
C ALA A 81 21.98 -6.41 -33.97
N LEU A 82 21.42 -5.20 -33.93
CA LEU A 82 21.55 -4.23 -35.01
C LEU A 82 23.00 -3.82 -35.22
N ARG A 83 23.72 -3.47 -34.14
CA ARG A 83 25.15 -3.11 -34.20
C ARG A 83 26.00 -4.23 -34.79
N GLU A 84 25.81 -5.46 -34.34
CA GLU A 84 26.53 -6.63 -34.87
C GLU A 84 26.25 -6.84 -36.36
N SER A 85 24.99 -6.67 -36.78
CA SER A 85 24.61 -6.77 -38.21
C SER A 85 25.25 -5.68 -39.06
N GLU A 86 25.30 -4.44 -38.56
CA GLU A 86 25.94 -3.31 -39.25
C GLU A 86 27.46 -3.51 -39.41
N GLU A 87 28.13 -3.96 -38.35
CA GLU A 87 29.58 -4.25 -38.39
C GLU A 87 29.91 -5.38 -39.37
N MET A 88 29.10 -6.45 -39.37
CA MET A 88 29.24 -7.56 -40.31
C MET A 88 29.06 -7.14 -41.77
N PHE A 89 28.10 -6.25 -42.06
CA PHE A 89 27.90 -5.72 -43.40
C PHE A 89 29.07 -4.85 -43.84
N ARG A 90 29.56 -3.96 -42.97
CA ARG A 90 30.73 -3.11 -43.26
C ARG A 90 31.97 -3.95 -43.58
N HIS A 91 32.22 -5.04 -42.85
CA HIS A 91 33.38 -5.90 -43.10
C HIS A 91 33.26 -6.68 -44.43
N ARG A 92 32.07 -7.20 -44.77
CA ARG A 92 31.84 -7.93 -46.03
C ARG A 92 31.78 -7.04 -47.27
N ALA A 93 31.41 -5.77 -47.13
CA ALA A 93 31.26 -4.83 -48.23
C ALA A 93 32.57 -4.09 -48.61
N SER A 94 33.69 -4.35 -47.92
CA SER A 94 35.00 -3.81 -48.33
C SER A 94 35.45 -4.46 -49.64
N PRO A 95 35.63 -3.68 -50.73
CA PRO A 95 36.15 -4.22 -51.98
C PRO A 95 37.59 -4.69 -51.78
N PRO A 96 38.05 -5.76 -52.48
CA PRO A 96 39.45 -6.15 -52.43
C PRO A 96 40.32 -4.95 -52.83
N ILE A 97 41.24 -4.56 -51.96
CA ILE A 97 42.22 -3.51 -52.26
C ILE A 97 43.05 -4.04 -53.44
N PRO A 98 43.10 -3.33 -54.59
CA PRO A 98 43.89 -3.73 -55.75
C PRO A 98 45.39 -3.71 -55.47
#